data_AF-A0A379SKG4-F1
#
_entry.id   AF-A0A379SKG4-F1
#
_cell.length_a   1.000
_cell.length_b   1.000
_cell.length_c   1.000
_cell.angle_alpha   90.00
_cell.angle_beta   90.00
_cell.angle_gamma   90.00
#
_symmetry.space_group_name_H-M   'P 1'
#
loop_
_entity.id
_entity.type
_entity.pdbx_description
1 polymer ?
#
loop_
_entity_poly.entity_id
_entity_poly.type
_entity_poly.pdbx_seq_one_letter_code
_entity_poly.pdbx_strand_id
1 'polypeptide(L)'
;MLKRWWRTLTAWGEHHWSPAILKRVMMNTAWHRLSDNEFASLKTLLPTPPAHHPHYAFRFIDLFAGIGGIRRGFEAIGGQCVFTSEWNKHAVRTYKANYFCDPLEHRFNEDIRDITLSHREGVGDDEAAEHIRQYIPQHDVLLAGFPCQPFSLAGVSKKNALGRAHGFACETQGTLFFDVVRIIDARRPALFVLENVKNLKSHDQGNTFRIIMQTLDELGYDVADAADNGPDRSEDYRRAAFSSPASGTHCVGGVPP
;
A
#
# COMPACT_ATOMS: atom_id res chain seq x y z
N MET A 1 10.12 -18.86 -0.92
CA MET A 1 10.02 -19.95 0.07
C MET A 1 10.74 -21.23 -0.37
N LEU A 2 10.50 -21.81 -1.55
CA LEU A 2 11.08 -23.11 -1.97
C LEU A 2 12.57 -23.30 -1.67
N LYS A 3 13.43 -22.34 -2.05
CA LYS A 3 14.88 -22.47 -1.82
C LYS A 3 15.24 -22.56 -0.33
N ARG A 4 14.46 -21.92 0.55
CA ARG A 4 14.65 -21.96 2.01
C ARG A 4 14.16 -23.29 2.57
N TRP A 5 12.97 -23.72 2.16
CA TRP A 5 12.40 -25.02 2.51
C TRP A 5 13.30 -26.18 2.08
N TRP A 6 13.78 -26.14 0.83
CA TRP A 6 14.77 -27.07 0.30
C TRP A 6 16.01 -27.14 1.19
N ARG A 7 16.64 -26.00 1.49
CA ARG A 7 17.83 -25.96 2.36
C ARG A 7 17.56 -26.54 3.75
N THR A 8 16.42 -26.21 4.35
CA THR A 8 16.03 -26.75 5.67
C THR A 8 15.87 -28.27 5.62
N LEU A 9 15.14 -28.79 4.65
CA LEU A 9 14.91 -30.22 4.48
C LEU A 9 16.18 -30.99 4.11
N THR A 10 17.08 -30.42 3.31
CA THR A 10 18.35 -31.10 2.97
C THR A 10 19.38 -31.06 4.09
N ALA A 11 19.33 -30.05 4.95
CA ALA A 11 20.31 -29.90 6.03
C ALA A 11 19.88 -30.61 7.32
N TRP A 12 18.57 -30.70 7.57
CA TRP A 12 18.00 -31.15 8.84
C TRP A 12 16.85 -32.13 8.69
N GLY A 13 16.48 -32.51 7.46
CA GLY A 13 15.42 -33.47 7.21
C GLY A 13 15.85 -34.89 7.55
N GLU A 14 14.90 -35.67 8.05
CA GLU A 14 15.08 -37.08 8.40
C GLU A 14 15.06 -37.95 7.13
N HIS A 15 14.41 -37.46 6.07
CA HIS A 15 14.28 -38.16 4.81
C HIS A 15 15.22 -37.62 3.73
N HIS A 16 15.49 -38.46 2.73
CA HIS A 16 16.18 -37.99 1.53
C HIS A 16 15.27 -37.07 0.70
N TRP A 17 15.73 -35.85 0.46
CA TRP A 17 15.05 -34.85 -0.35
C TRP A 17 15.75 -34.63 -1.69
N SER A 18 14.95 -34.58 -2.76
CA SER A 18 15.35 -34.14 -4.10
C SER A 18 14.38 -33.06 -4.61
N PRO A 19 14.78 -32.19 -5.56
CA PRO A 19 13.86 -31.18 -6.11
C PRO A 19 12.60 -31.82 -6.71
N ALA A 20 12.72 -33.03 -7.27
CA ALA A 20 11.61 -33.81 -7.80
C ALA A 20 10.65 -34.28 -6.68
N ILE A 21 11.18 -34.74 -5.54
CA ILE A 21 10.37 -35.15 -4.39
C ILE A 21 9.64 -33.95 -3.81
N LEU A 22 10.34 -32.82 -3.59
CA LEU A 22 9.73 -31.59 -3.07
C LEU A 22 8.60 -31.10 -3.99
N LYS A 23 8.79 -31.16 -5.31
CA LYS A 23 7.74 -30.81 -6.28
C LYS A 23 6.51 -31.71 -6.16
N ARG A 24 6.69 -33.03 -5.95
CA ARG A 24 5.57 -33.97 -5.74
C ARG A 24 4.82 -33.68 -4.44
N VAL A 25 5.54 -33.37 -3.35
CA VAL A 25 4.95 -32.94 -2.07
C VAL A 25 4.09 -31.68 -2.27
N MET A 26 4.62 -30.68 -2.97
CA MET A 26 3.89 -29.45 -3.28
C MET A 26 2.65 -29.66 -4.16
N MET A 27 2.68 -30.67 -5.04
CA MET A 27 1.52 -31.08 -5.85
C MET A 27 0.54 -31.97 -5.07
N ASN A 28 0.72 -32.10 -3.76
CA ASN A 28 -0.06 -32.95 -2.87
C ASN A 28 -0.09 -34.45 -3.25
N THR A 29 0.90 -34.91 -4.02
CA THR A 29 0.99 -36.32 -4.49
C THR A 29 1.93 -37.18 -3.65
N ALA A 30 2.69 -36.57 -2.74
CA ALA A 30 3.64 -37.27 -1.86
C ALA A 30 3.71 -36.66 -0.45
N TRP A 31 2.65 -35.98 0.01
CA TRP A 31 2.64 -35.24 1.28
C TRP A 31 2.99 -36.11 2.50
N HIS A 32 2.64 -37.40 2.46
CA HIS A 32 2.96 -38.40 3.50
C HIS A 32 4.46 -38.64 3.71
N ARG A 33 5.32 -38.12 2.82
CA ARG A 33 6.78 -38.19 2.98
C ARG A 33 7.34 -37.15 3.93
N LEU A 34 6.55 -36.16 4.32
CA LEU A 34 6.98 -35.13 5.25
C LEU A 34 6.75 -35.66 6.67
N SER A 35 7.82 -35.82 7.45
CA SER A 35 7.67 -36.22 8.86
C SER A 35 7.08 -35.06 9.69
N ASP A 36 6.56 -35.37 10.88
CA ASP A 36 6.01 -34.35 11.78
C ASP A 36 7.09 -33.33 12.20
N ASN A 37 8.33 -33.77 12.38
CA ASN A 37 9.47 -32.91 12.72
C ASN A 37 9.88 -32.00 11.55
N GLU A 38 9.88 -32.53 10.32
CA GLU A 38 10.13 -31.75 9.11
C GLU A 38 9.03 -30.71 8.89
N PHE A 39 7.77 -31.10 9.11
CA PHE A 39 6.63 -30.18 9.05
C PHE A 39 6.75 -29.07 10.09
N ALA A 40 7.02 -29.41 11.35
CA ALA A 40 7.23 -28.45 12.42
C ALA A 40 8.36 -27.46 12.07
N SER A 41 9.48 -27.97 11.56
CA SER A 41 10.62 -27.15 11.14
C SER A 41 10.27 -26.21 9.99
N LEU A 42 9.55 -26.67 8.97
CA LEU A 42 9.10 -25.84 7.86
C LEU A 42 8.10 -24.76 8.31
N LYS A 43 7.22 -25.10 9.26
CA LYS A 43 6.25 -24.16 9.82
C LYS A 43 6.93 -22.98 10.50
N THR A 44 8.09 -23.16 11.15
CA THR A 44 8.85 -22.05 11.75
C THR A 44 9.37 -21.03 10.73
N LEU A 45 9.40 -21.37 9.44
CA LEU A 45 9.83 -20.48 8.37
C LEU A 45 8.72 -19.53 7.89
N LEU A 46 7.49 -19.73 8.36
CA LEU A 46 6.34 -18.90 8.04
C LEU A 46 6.13 -17.89 9.17
N PRO A 47 5.75 -16.64 8.83
CA PRO A 47 5.36 -15.68 9.84
C PRO A 47 4.09 -16.15 10.56
N THR A 48 4.09 -16.00 11.88
CA THR A 48 2.92 -16.27 12.73
C THR A 48 2.04 -15.03 12.82
N PRO A 49 0.72 -15.19 13.03
CA PRO A 49 -0.14 -14.05 13.30
C PRO A 49 0.31 -13.30 14.58
N PRO A 50 0.00 -12.01 14.70
CA PRO A 50 0.28 -11.25 15.91
C PRO A 50 -0.56 -11.76 17.10
N ALA A 51 -0.10 -11.48 18.33
CA ALA A 51 -0.74 -12.00 19.55
C ALA A 51 -2.21 -11.58 19.74
N HIS A 52 -2.62 -10.45 19.16
CA HIS A 52 -3.99 -9.95 19.22
C HIS A 52 -4.92 -10.57 18.15
N HIS A 53 -4.39 -11.36 17.21
CA HIS A 53 -5.21 -12.06 16.21
C HIS A 53 -6.26 -12.97 16.87
N PRO A 54 -7.53 -13.00 16.40
CA PRO A 54 -8.06 -12.33 15.20
C PRO A 54 -8.66 -10.94 15.44
N HIS A 55 -8.45 -10.33 16.61
CA HIS A 55 -9.04 -9.03 16.98
C HIS A 55 -8.06 -7.88 16.73
N TYR A 56 -8.38 -7.04 15.75
CA TYR A 56 -7.56 -5.89 15.35
C TYR A 56 -8.23 -4.58 15.74
N ALA A 57 -7.43 -3.54 15.99
CA ALA A 57 -7.91 -2.23 16.42
C ALA A 57 -8.47 -1.39 15.25
N PHE A 58 -7.88 -1.53 14.06
CA PHE A 58 -8.27 -0.83 12.84
C PHE A 58 -7.74 -1.59 11.61
N ARG A 59 -8.21 -1.22 10.42
CA ARG A 59 -7.82 -1.82 9.13
C ARG A 59 -7.01 -0.82 8.33
N PHE A 60 -5.96 -1.30 7.65
CA PHE A 60 -5.16 -0.47 6.76
C PHE A 60 -4.76 -1.19 5.47
N ILE A 61 -4.41 -0.41 4.46
CA ILE A 61 -3.82 -0.90 3.21
C ILE A 61 -2.40 -0.39 3.03
N ASP A 62 -1.61 -1.12 2.23
CA ASP A 62 -0.17 -0.90 2.06
C ASP A 62 0.19 -0.85 0.57
N LEU A 63 0.24 0.37 0.01
CA LEU A 63 0.52 0.62 -1.41
C LEU A 63 2.01 0.90 -1.63
N PHE A 64 2.58 0.33 -2.70
CA PHE A 64 4.02 0.40 -2.99
C PHE A 64 4.85 -0.07 -1.78
N ALA A 65 4.42 -1.19 -1.21
CA ALA A 65 4.80 -1.62 0.13
C ALA A 65 6.29 -1.98 0.26
N GLY A 66 6.98 -2.27 -0.84
CA GLY A 66 8.33 -2.80 -0.86
C GLY A 66 8.44 -4.05 0.01
N ILE A 67 9.25 -3.96 1.07
CA ILE A 67 9.42 -5.05 2.05
C ILE A 67 8.63 -4.81 3.35
N GLY A 68 7.71 -3.84 3.38
CA GLY A 68 6.77 -3.59 4.48
C GLY A 68 7.32 -2.69 5.58
N GLY A 69 8.14 -1.69 5.25
CA GLY A 69 8.71 -0.77 6.23
C GLY A 69 7.64 0.01 7.00
N ILE A 70 6.67 0.59 6.28
CA ILE A 70 5.58 1.39 6.86
C ILE A 70 4.61 0.48 7.62
N ARG A 71 4.21 -0.66 7.03
CA ARG A 71 3.35 -1.68 7.67
C ARG A 71 3.79 -2.04 9.08
N ARG A 72 5.09 -2.21 9.33
CA ARG A 72 5.63 -2.59 10.64
C ARG A 72 5.16 -1.66 11.76
N GLY A 73 5.11 -0.35 11.49
CA GLY A 73 4.66 0.63 12.48
C GLY A 73 3.18 0.49 12.81
N PHE A 74 2.35 0.23 11.80
CA PHE A 74 0.89 0.13 11.96
C PHE A 74 0.44 -1.20 12.55
N GLU A 75 1.13 -2.31 12.26
CA GLU A 75 0.87 -3.58 12.96
C GLU A 75 1.25 -3.51 14.45
N ALA A 76 2.32 -2.77 14.78
CA ALA A 76 2.78 -2.63 16.17
C ALA A 76 1.74 -1.95 17.08
N ILE A 77 0.83 -1.16 16.51
CA ILE A 77 -0.29 -0.51 17.21
C ILE A 77 -1.64 -1.23 17.01
N GLY A 78 -1.62 -2.48 16.52
CA GLY A 78 -2.81 -3.34 16.43
C GLY A 78 -3.57 -3.26 15.10
N GLY A 79 -2.98 -2.68 14.06
CA GLY A 79 -3.61 -2.60 12.74
C GLY A 79 -3.62 -3.95 11.99
N GLN A 80 -4.70 -4.19 11.24
CA GLN A 80 -4.80 -5.28 10.27
C GLN A 80 -4.48 -4.79 8.86
N CYS A 81 -3.46 -5.37 8.21
CA CYS A 81 -3.25 -5.15 6.79
C CYS A 81 -4.26 -5.98 5.99
N VAL A 82 -5.08 -5.35 5.15
CA VAL A 82 -6.17 -6.01 4.41
C VAL A 82 -5.95 -6.02 2.89
N PHE A 83 -4.99 -5.22 2.42
CA PHE A 83 -4.58 -5.17 1.02
C PHE A 83 -3.13 -4.68 0.90
N THR A 84 -2.37 -5.30 0.01
CA THR A 84 -0.98 -4.90 -0.31
C THR A 84 -0.78 -4.81 -1.81
N SER A 85 -0.20 -3.71 -2.29
CA SER A 85 0.24 -3.55 -3.68
C SER A 85 1.75 -3.42 -3.74
N GLU A 86 2.42 -4.31 -4.46
CA GLU A 86 3.87 -4.25 -4.68
C GLU A 86 4.27 -4.98 -5.97
N TRP A 87 4.90 -4.24 -6.89
CA TRP A 87 5.24 -4.73 -8.23
C TRP A 87 6.49 -5.62 -8.25
N ASN A 88 7.45 -5.38 -7.34
CA ASN A 88 8.71 -6.10 -7.31
C ASN A 88 8.54 -7.47 -6.65
N LYS A 89 8.55 -8.52 -7.47
CA LYS A 89 8.39 -9.93 -7.04
C LYS A 89 9.42 -10.38 -5.99
N HIS A 90 10.61 -9.78 -5.98
CA HIS A 90 11.62 -10.06 -4.95
C HIS A 90 11.26 -9.39 -3.63
N ALA A 91 10.75 -8.16 -3.66
CA ALA A 91 10.25 -7.46 -2.48
C ALA A 91 9.04 -8.20 -1.88
N VAL A 92 8.04 -8.58 -2.70
CA VAL A 92 6.88 -9.40 -2.29
C VAL A 92 7.33 -10.70 -1.61
N ARG A 93 8.36 -11.36 -2.14
CA ARG A 93 8.89 -12.58 -1.55
C ARG A 93 9.46 -12.36 -0.14
N THR A 94 10.16 -11.25 0.07
CA THR A 94 10.68 -10.86 1.39
C THR A 94 9.53 -10.46 2.31
N TYR A 95 8.57 -9.69 1.81
CA TYR A 95 7.37 -9.28 2.53
C TYR A 95 6.60 -10.48 3.09
N LYS A 96 6.22 -11.44 2.23
CA LYS A 96 5.51 -12.68 2.63
C LYS A 96 6.30 -13.60 3.57
N ALA A 97 7.62 -13.42 3.65
CA ALA A 97 8.46 -14.19 4.58
C ALA A 97 8.49 -13.57 5.99
N ASN A 98 8.06 -12.32 6.16
CA ASN A 98 8.12 -11.58 7.42
C ASN A 98 6.75 -11.20 7.97
N TYR A 99 5.73 -11.09 7.13
CA TYR A 99 4.39 -10.66 7.54
C TYR A 99 3.34 -11.75 7.34
N PHE A 100 2.54 -11.98 8.39
CA PHE A 100 1.38 -12.86 8.31
C PHE A 100 0.34 -12.25 7.38
N CYS A 101 -0.08 -13.01 6.36
CA CYS A 101 -1.08 -12.58 5.38
C CYS A 101 -2.08 -13.72 5.20
N ASP A 102 -3.24 -13.61 5.86
CA ASP A 102 -4.33 -14.57 5.72
C ASP A 102 -5.02 -14.37 4.36
N PRO A 103 -5.01 -15.35 3.44
CA PRO A 103 -5.64 -15.21 2.13
C PRO A 103 -7.15 -14.92 2.15
N LEU A 104 -7.84 -15.18 3.26
CA LEU A 104 -9.26 -14.88 3.43
C LEU A 104 -9.49 -13.39 3.73
N GLU A 105 -8.56 -12.75 4.43
CA GLU A 105 -8.68 -11.39 4.96
C GLU A 105 -7.75 -10.38 4.26
N HIS A 106 -6.77 -10.87 3.49
CA HIS A 106 -5.73 -10.09 2.84
C HIS A 106 -5.55 -10.46 1.37
N ARG A 107 -5.34 -9.44 0.53
CA ARG A 107 -5.10 -9.60 -0.92
C ARG A 107 -3.81 -8.91 -1.35
N PHE A 108 -3.14 -9.51 -2.33
CA PHE A 108 -1.99 -8.91 -3.02
C PHE A 108 -2.37 -8.45 -4.42
N ASN A 109 -1.78 -7.33 -4.83
CA ASN A 109 -1.76 -6.82 -6.19
C ASN A 109 -0.30 -6.56 -6.63
N GLU A 110 0.00 -6.79 -7.91
CA GLU A 110 1.32 -6.50 -8.49
C GLU A 110 1.33 -5.10 -9.13
N ASP A 111 0.45 -4.85 -10.09
CA ASP A 111 0.31 -3.55 -10.77
C ASP A 111 -0.97 -2.84 -10.33
N ILE A 112 -0.82 -1.69 -9.65
CA ILE A 112 -1.95 -0.94 -9.11
C ILE A 112 -2.88 -0.42 -10.21
N ARG A 113 -2.35 -0.24 -11.43
CA ARG A 113 -3.09 0.28 -12.58
C ARG A 113 -4.12 -0.71 -13.10
N ASP A 114 -3.98 -2.00 -12.79
CA ASP A 114 -4.98 -3.02 -13.09
C ASP A 114 -6.24 -2.84 -12.23
N ILE A 115 -6.10 -2.24 -11.05
CA ILE A 115 -7.20 -1.95 -10.14
C ILE A 115 -7.77 -0.57 -10.39
N THR A 116 -6.91 0.44 -10.55
CA THR A 116 -7.37 1.82 -10.77
C THR A 116 -7.83 2.06 -12.19
N LEU A 117 -7.49 1.17 -13.15
CA LEU A 117 -7.77 1.33 -14.58
C LEU A 117 -7.16 2.61 -15.19
N SER A 118 -6.13 3.20 -14.58
CA SER A 118 -5.53 4.46 -15.03
C SER A 118 -4.85 4.37 -16.41
N HIS A 119 -4.51 3.17 -16.86
CA HIS A 119 -3.93 2.92 -18.18
C HIS A 119 -4.97 2.73 -19.29
N ARG A 120 -6.27 2.67 -18.96
CA ARG A 120 -7.35 2.46 -19.94
C ARG A 120 -7.99 3.79 -20.35
N GLU A 121 -8.13 3.99 -21.65
CA GLU A 121 -8.88 5.13 -22.19
C GLU A 121 -10.39 4.86 -22.13
N GLY A 122 -11.19 5.90 -21.92
CA GLY A 122 -12.66 5.82 -21.97
C GLY A 122 -13.34 5.32 -20.69
N VAL A 123 -12.59 4.92 -19.66
CA VAL A 123 -13.13 4.57 -18.34
C VAL A 123 -13.47 5.85 -17.57
N GLY A 124 -14.73 5.99 -17.16
CA GLY A 124 -15.20 7.10 -16.33
C GLY A 124 -14.71 7.01 -14.89
N ASP A 125 -14.71 8.12 -14.16
CA ASP A 125 -14.24 8.15 -12.77
C ASP A 125 -15.10 7.29 -11.84
N ASP A 126 -16.43 7.31 -12.02
CA ASP A 126 -17.36 6.46 -11.25
C ASP A 126 -17.13 4.95 -11.49
N GLU A 127 -16.90 4.57 -12.75
CA GLU A 127 -16.62 3.18 -13.13
C GLU A 127 -15.33 2.69 -12.50
N ALA A 128 -14.27 3.50 -12.56
CA ALA A 128 -13.01 3.15 -11.93
C ALA A 128 -13.10 3.13 -10.41
N ALA A 129 -13.85 4.05 -9.80
CA ALA A 129 -14.07 4.06 -8.35
C ALA A 129 -14.79 2.77 -7.91
N GLU A 130 -15.78 2.32 -8.69
CA GLU A 130 -16.46 1.06 -8.42
C GLU A 130 -15.53 -0.15 -8.60
N HIS A 131 -14.72 -0.16 -9.66
CA HIS A 131 -13.72 -1.20 -9.86
C HIS A 131 -12.72 -1.25 -8.69
N ILE A 132 -12.20 -0.11 -8.23
CA ILE A 132 -11.33 -0.03 -7.05
C ILE A 132 -11.99 -0.67 -5.82
N ARG A 133 -13.28 -0.37 -5.57
CA ARG A 133 -14.04 -0.93 -4.44
C ARG A 133 -14.24 -2.44 -4.50
N GLN A 134 -14.16 -3.07 -5.66
CA GLN A 134 -14.25 -4.54 -5.76
C GLN A 134 -12.96 -5.25 -5.30
N TYR A 135 -11.80 -4.60 -5.45
CA TYR A 135 -10.49 -5.22 -5.19
C TYR A 135 -9.86 -4.78 -3.87
N ILE A 136 -9.93 -3.49 -3.55
CA ILE A 136 -9.34 -2.91 -2.33
C ILE A 136 -10.45 -2.82 -1.28
N PRO A 137 -10.41 -3.53 -0.15
CA PRO A 137 -11.46 -3.48 0.87
C PRO A 137 -11.60 -2.12 1.57
N GLN A 138 -12.69 -1.93 2.32
CA GLN A 138 -12.81 -0.79 3.24
C GLN A 138 -11.71 -0.85 4.31
N HIS A 139 -11.15 0.32 4.61
CA HIS A 139 -10.02 0.50 5.53
C HIS A 139 -10.07 1.89 6.17
N ASP A 140 -9.46 2.01 7.34
CA ASP A 140 -9.40 3.25 8.12
C ASP A 140 -8.17 4.08 7.74
N VAL A 141 -7.05 3.40 7.44
CA VAL A 141 -5.77 4.04 7.12
C VAL A 141 -5.21 3.56 5.78
N LEU A 142 -4.80 4.48 4.91
CA LEU A 142 -4.06 4.17 3.68
C LEU A 142 -2.58 4.51 3.83
N LEU A 143 -1.70 3.57 3.53
CA LEU A 143 -0.25 3.78 3.51
C LEU A 143 0.24 3.74 2.06
N ALA A 144 1.08 4.69 1.65
CA ALA A 144 1.67 4.67 0.31
C ALA A 144 3.09 5.26 0.27
N GLY A 145 4.06 4.49 -0.23
CA GLY A 145 5.41 4.95 -0.57
C GLY A 145 5.58 5.13 -2.07
N PHE A 146 4.88 6.10 -2.67
CA PHE A 146 4.86 6.27 -4.12
C PHE A 146 6.16 6.95 -4.63
N PRO A 147 6.68 6.58 -5.81
CA PRO A 147 7.91 7.17 -6.32
C PRO A 147 7.71 8.65 -6.71
N CYS A 148 8.74 9.46 -6.50
CA CYS A 148 8.77 10.87 -6.91
C CYS A 148 8.82 10.98 -8.45
N GLN A 149 7.71 11.35 -9.09
CA GLN A 149 7.60 11.57 -10.53
C GLN A 149 7.22 13.03 -10.81
N PRO A 150 7.83 13.71 -11.80
CA PRO A 150 7.39 15.04 -12.19
C PRO A 150 6.01 14.99 -12.86
N PHE A 151 5.15 15.96 -12.57
CA PHE A 151 3.86 16.11 -13.21
C PHE A 151 4.01 16.86 -14.53
N SER A 152 4.01 16.14 -15.65
CA SER A 152 4.10 16.77 -16.98
C SER A 152 2.72 17.16 -17.50
N LEU A 153 2.53 18.44 -17.82
CA LEU A 153 1.32 18.96 -18.49
C LEU A 153 1.09 18.36 -19.90
N ALA A 154 2.04 17.61 -20.46
CA ALA A 154 1.99 17.11 -21.83
C ALA A 154 0.82 16.15 -22.11
N GLY A 155 0.32 15.43 -21.11
CA GLY A 155 -0.90 14.60 -21.21
C GLY A 155 -2.20 15.41 -21.08
N VAL A 156 -2.15 16.53 -20.38
CA VAL A 156 -3.26 17.46 -20.11
C VAL A 156 -3.56 18.31 -21.33
N SER A 157 -2.52 18.79 -22.03
CA SER A 157 -2.65 19.64 -23.22
C SER A 157 -3.43 19.00 -24.37
N LYS A 158 -3.36 17.68 -24.56
CA LYS A 158 -4.16 16.98 -25.59
C LYS A 158 -5.65 16.87 -25.22
N LYS A 159 -5.99 16.75 -23.93
CA LYS A 159 -7.37 16.67 -23.44
C LYS A 159 -8.02 18.05 -23.31
N ASN A 160 -7.25 19.06 -22.95
CA ASN A 160 -7.68 20.47 -22.94
C ASN A 160 -8.03 20.97 -24.35
N ALA A 161 -7.31 20.51 -25.39
CA ALA A 161 -7.63 20.82 -26.79
C ALA A 161 -8.92 20.14 -27.31
N LEU A 162 -9.46 19.15 -26.58
CA LEU A 162 -10.66 18.40 -26.94
C LEU A 162 -11.90 18.80 -26.11
N GLY A 163 -11.86 19.93 -25.40
CA GLY A 163 -13.03 20.50 -24.72
C GLY A 163 -13.59 19.67 -23.55
N ARG A 164 -12.83 18.71 -23.03
CA ARG A 164 -13.19 17.92 -21.85
C ARG A 164 -12.45 18.46 -20.63
N ALA A 165 -13.05 19.40 -19.91
CA ALA A 165 -12.52 19.91 -18.65
C ALA A 165 -13.32 19.35 -17.47
N HIS A 166 -12.63 18.80 -16.46
CA HIS A 166 -12.56 19.34 -15.08
C HIS A 166 -12.13 18.28 -14.04
N GLY A 167 -11.12 18.60 -13.21
CA GLY A 167 -10.75 17.86 -11.99
C GLY A 167 -9.24 17.87 -11.67
N PHE A 168 -8.86 17.85 -10.38
CA PHE A 168 -7.46 17.72 -9.88
C PHE A 168 -6.70 16.51 -10.47
N ALA A 169 -7.46 15.47 -10.84
CA ALA A 169 -6.98 14.30 -11.54
C ALA A 169 -6.16 14.65 -12.78
N CYS A 170 -6.48 15.74 -13.47
CA CYS A 170 -5.88 16.12 -14.74
C CYS A 170 -4.36 16.36 -14.60
N GLU A 171 -3.93 17.12 -13.60
CA GLU A 171 -2.50 17.47 -13.43
C GLU A 171 -1.64 16.27 -13.01
N THR A 172 -2.25 15.27 -12.37
CA THR A 172 -1.55 14.10 -11.85
C THR A 172 -1.52 12.92 -12.83
N GLN A 173 -2.29 12.97 -13.93
CA GLN A 173 -2.42 11.86 -14.89
C GLN A 173 -1.06 11.40 -15.43
N GLY A 174 -0.89 10.08 -15.52
CA GLY A 174 0.35 9.46 -15.98
C GLY A 174 1.38 9.20 -14.88
N THR A 175 1.09 9.57 -13.64
CA THR A 175 1.91 9.25 -12.46
C THR A 175 1.23 8.22 -11.56
N LEU A 176 2.02 7.54 -10.74
CA LEU A 176 1.52 6.63 -9.71
C LEU A 176 0.85 7.38 -8.53
N PHE A 177 1.12 8.69 -8.39
CA PHE A 177 0.36 9.52 -7.45
C PHE A 177 -1.10 9.64 -7.85
N PHE A 178 -1.41 9.69 -9.15
CA PHE A 178 -2.80 9.64 -9.62
C PHE A 178 -3.52 8.36 -9.19
N ASP A 179 -2.84 7.22 -9.24
CA ASP A 179 -3.41 5.95 -8.75
C ASP A 179 -3.73 6.00 -7.26
N VAL A 180 -2.84 6.57 -6.43
CA VAL A 180 -3.08 6.80 -5.00
C VAL A 180 -4.30 7.68 -4.78
N VAL A 181 -4.37 8.81 -5.50
CA VAL A 181 -5.46 9.78 -5.40
C VAL A 181 -6.81 9.14 -5.75
N ARG A 182 -6.89 8.34 -6.83
CA ARG A 182 -8.11 7.60 -7.17
C ARG A 182 -8.55 6.64 -6.08
N ILE A 183 -7.60 5.98 -5.42
CA ILE A 183 -7.91 5.04 -4.32
C ILE A 183 -8.42 5.80 -3.10
N ILE A 184 -7.77 6.92 -2.73
CA ILE A 184 -8.22 7.79 -1.64
C ILE A 184 -9.65 8.27 -1.91
N ASP A 185 -9.93 8.74 -3.13
CA ASP A 185 -11.27 9.23 -3.48
C ASP A 185 -12.33 8.12 -3.48
N ALA A 186 -12.01 6.95 -4.06
CA ALA A 186 -12.94 5.83 -4.12
C ALA A 186 -13.25 5.19 -2.76
N ARG A 187 -12.31 5.24 -1.80
CA ARG A 187 -12.42 4.56 -0.49
C ARG A 187 -12.59 5.48 0.70
N ARG A 188 -12.26 6.76 0.57
CA ARG A 188 -12.38 7.80 1.61
C ARG A 188 -11.85 7.31 2.97
N PRO A 189 -10.59 6.84 3.07
CA PRO A 189 -10.04 6.42 4.35
C PRO A 189 -10.02 7.59 5.34
N ALA A 190 -10.18 7.33 6.63
CA ALA A 190 -10.16 8.39 7.64
C ALA A 190 -8.79 9.08 7.72
N LEU A 191 -7.72 8.31 7.51
CA LEU A 191 -6.35 8.80 7.48
C LEU A 191 -5.57 8.22 6.31
N PHE A 192 -4.54 8.92 5.87
CA PHE A 192 -3.49 8.33 5.06
C PHE A 192 -2.10 8.82 5.48
N VAL A 193 -1.09 8.00 5.21
CA VAL A 193 0.33 8.35 5.35
C VAL A 193 1.02 8.13 4.02
N LEU A 194 1.53 9.24 3.47
CA LEU A 194 2.30 9.24 2.24
C LEU A 194 3.78 9.44 2.58
N GLU A 195 4.61 8.50 2.13
CA GLU A 195 6.06 8.57 2.22
C GLU A 195 6.63 8.95 0.84
N ASN A 196 7.63 9.83 0.84
CA ASN A 196 8.35 10.25 -0.36
C ASN A 196 9.76 10.75 -0.01
N VAL A 197 10.51 11.13 -1.03
CA VAL A 197 11.89 11.63 -0.90
C VAL A 197 11.96 12.96 -0.15
N LYS A 198 13.03 13.16 0.62
CA LYS A 198 13.32 14.40 1.36
C LYS A 198 13.29 15.68 0.52
N ASN A 199 13.71 15.58 -0.74
CA ASN A 199 13.79 16.72 -1.67
C ASN A 199 12.47 17.02 -2.39
N LEU A 200 11.34 16.41 -1.99
CA LEU A 200 10.05 16.61 -2.66
C LEU A 200 9.65 18.08 -2.73
N LYS A 201 9.93 18.87 -1.67
CA LYS A 201 9.60 20.30 -1.60
C LYS A 201 10.32 21.17 -2.65
N SER A 202 11.52 20.77 -3.07
CA SER A 202 12.32 21.50 -4.07
C SER A 202 12.28 20.84 -5.45
N HIS A 203 11.73 19.64 -5.55
CA HIS A 203 11.60 18.90 -6.80
C HIS A 203 10.75 19.67 -7.82
N ASP A 204 11.19 19.69 -9.09
CA ASP A 204 10.52 20.41 -10.18
C ASP A 204 10.24 21.88 -9.81
N GLN A 205 11.22 22.55 -9.21
CA GLN A 205 11.08 23.94 -8.72
C GLN A 205 9.92 24.12 -7.72
N GLY A 206 9.59 23.07 -6.95
CA GLY A 206 8.49 23.04 -5.98
C GLY A 206 7.11 22.75 -6.58
N ASN A 207 7.01 22.60 -7.91
CA ASN A 207 5.75 22.34 -8.59
C ASN A 207 5.14 20.99 -8.18
N THR A 208 5.98 19.94 -8.05
CA THR A 208 5.51 18.60 -7.65
C THR A 208 4.84 18.63 -6.28
N PHE A 209 5.50 19.25 -5.30
CA PHE A 209 4.94 19.37 -3.96
C PHE A 209 3.65 20.20 -3.93
N ARG A 210 3.61 21.33 -4.66
CA ARG A 210 2.42 22.17 -4.78
C ARG A 210 1.21 21.39 -5.30
N ILE A 211 1.39 20.63 -6.40
CA ILE A 211 0.32 19.84 -7.02
C ILE A 211 -0.18 18.75 -6.07
N ILE A 212 0.73 18.06 -5.37
CA ILE A 212 0.34 17.06 -4.36
C ILE A 212 -0.52 17.70 -3.27
N MET A 213 -0.05 18.80 -2.67
CA MET A 213 -0.78 19.46 -1.58
C MET A 213 -2.14 19.97 -2.01
N GLN A 214 -2.22 20.63 -3.18
CA GLN A 214 -3.48 21.11 -3.74
C GLN A 214 -4.44 19.95 -4.03
N THR A 215 -3.96 18.85 -4.59
CA THR A 215 -4.80 17.68 -4.88
C THR A 215 -5.39 17.06 -3.61
N LEU A 216 -4.60 16.99 -2.54
CA LEU A 216 -5.07 16.44 -1.26
C LEU A 216 -6.08 17.38 -0.56
N ASP A 217 -5.88 18.69 -0.67
CA ASP A 217 -6.81 19.70 -0.17
C ASP A 217 -8.16 19.67 -0.92
N GLU A 218 -8.12 19.57 -2.25
CA GLU A 218 -9.33 19.42 -3.09
C GLU A 218 -10.08 18.11 -2.83
N LEU A 219 -9.40 17.05 -2.38
CA LEU A 219 -10.02 15.83 -1.89
C LEU A 219 -10.69 15.99 -0.51
N GLY A 220 -10.50 17.12 0.18
CA GLY A 220 -11.06 17.41 1.49
C GLY A 220 -10.25 16.80 2.65
N TYR A 221 -8.92 16.69 2.49
CA TYR A 221 -8.02 16.21 3.53
C TYR A 221 -7.07 17.29 4.03
N ASP A 222 -7.03 17.45 5.35
CA ASP A 222 -6.09 18.34 6.03
C ASP A 222 -4.76 17.61 6.24
N VAL A 223 -3.71 18.13 5.61
CA VAL A 223 -2.36 17.53 5.66
C VAL A 223 -1.57 18.14 6.83
N ALA A 224 -1.10 17.29 7.73
CA ALA A 224 -0.33 17.72 8.89
C ALA A 224 0.99 18.41 8.49
N ASP A 225 1.36 19.43 9.26
CA ASP A 225 2.60 20.19 9.12
C ASP A 225 2.84 20.76 7.72
N ALA A 226 1.76 21.08 6.99
CA ALA A 226 1.78 21.62 5.63
C ALA A 226 2.77 22.80 5.47
N ALA A 227 2.80 23.67 6.48
CA ALA A 227 3.57 24.91 6.53
C ALA A 227 4.94 24.79 7.21
N ASP A 228 5.30 23.64 7.79
CA ASP A 228 6.57 23.52 8.50
C ASP A 228 7.73 23.40 7.51
N ASN A 229 8.61 24.41 7.50
CA ASN A 229 9.86 24.47 6.73
C ASN A 229 11.09 24.14 7.59
N GLY A 230 10.87 23.59 8.79
CA GLY A 230 11.94 23.13 9.67
C GLY A 230 12.86 22.11 8.99
N PRO A 231 14.12 22.01 9.45
CA PRO A 231 15.07 21.02 8.91
C PRO A 231 14.53 19.62 9.20
N ASP A 232 14.12 18.92 8.15
CA ASP A 232 13.69 17.54 8.23
C ASP A 232 14.88 16.67 8.68
N ARG A 233 14.77 16.06 9.86
CA ARG A 233 15.84 15.25 10.47
C ARG A 233 15.78 13.79 10.03
N SER A 234 14.75 13.35 9.30
CA SER A 234 14.72 12.01 8.72
C SER A 234 15.39 11.94 7.33
N GLU A 235 15.77 10.72 6.95
CA GLU A 235 16.24 10.39 5.60
C GLU A 235 15.08 10.39 4.59
N ASP A 236 13.85 10.11 5.06
CA ASP A 236 12.60 10.08 4.30
C ASP A 236 11.65 11.21 4.72
N TYR A 237 10.80 11.66 3.80
CA TYR A 237 9.73 12.61 4.06
C TYR A 237 8.40 11.87 4.25
N ARG A 238 7.76 12.02 5.42
CA ARG A 238 6.47 11.38 5.72
C ARG A 238 5.44 12.42 6.12
N ARG A 239 4.25 12.35 5.53
CA ARG A 239 3.11 13.17 5.95
C ARG A 239 1.87 12.34 6.18
N ALA A 240 1.24 12.58 7.32
CA ALA A 240 -0.10 12.11 7.63
C ALA A 240 -1.11 13.17 7.21
N ALA A 241 -2.25 12.74 6.69
CA ALA A 241 -3.41 13.61 6.50
C ALA A 241 -4.66 12.96 7.07
N PHE A 242 -5.62 13.81 7.42
CA PHE A 242 -6.86 13.44 8.09
C PHE A 242 -8.02 14.00 7.27
N SER A 243 -9.13 13.27 7.17
CA SER A 243 -10.31 13.81 6.49
C SER A 243 -10.84 15.01 7.26
N SER A 244 -11.02 16.14 6.58
CA SER A 244 -11.56 17.33 7.24
C SER A 244 -13.00 17.05 7.67
N PRO A 245 -13.39 17.33 8.92
CA PRO A 245 -14.79 17.27 9.29
C PRO A 245 -15.54 18.28 8.44
N ALA A 246 -16.51 17.82 7.64
CA ALA A 246 -17.37 18.68 6.85
C ALA A 246 -17.79 19.90 7.70
N SER A 247 -17.53 21.10 7.18
CA SER A 247 -17.77 22.37 7.86
C SER A 247 -19.19 22.44 8.42
N GLY A 248 -19.34 22.08 9.69
CA GLY A 248 -20.67 21.87 10.28
C GLY A 248 -20.71 21.55 11.77
N THR A 249 -19.57 21.41 12.46
CA THR A 249 -19.57 21.26 13.93
C THR A 249 -18.54 22.17 14.56
N HIS A 250 -19.01 23.30 15.09
CA HIS A 250 -18.27 24.09 16.05
C HIS A 250 -17.96 23.21 17.27
N CYS A 251 -16.71 22.78 17.43
CA CYS A 251 -16.21 22.37 18.73
C CYS A 251 -16.05 23.62 19.60
N VAL A 252 -17.13 24.02 20.25
CA VAL A 252 -17.08 24.88 21.44
C VAL A 252 -16.73 23.97 22.61
N GLY A 253 -15.56 24.19 23.22
CA GLY A 253 -15.16 23.39 24.37
C GLY A 253 -13.74 23.65 24.81
N GLY A 254 -13.38 24.92 25.04
CA GLY A 254 -12.22 25.23 25.85
C GLY A 254 -12.45 24.73 27.29
N VAL A 255 -11.45 24.07 27.85
CA VAL A 255 -11.35 23.86 29.29
C VAL A 255 -10.20 24.74 29.79
N PRO A 256 -10.46 25.79 30.56
CA PRO A 256 -9.43 26.49 31.31
C PRO A 256 -9.34 25.96 32.75
N PRO A 257 -8.33 26.42 33.49
CA PRO A 257 -7.01 25.79 33.67
C PRO A 257 -7.03 24.48 34.47
#